data_AF-A0A7C3XCU9-F1
#
_entry.id   AF-A0A7C3XCU9-F1
#
_cell.length_a   1.000
_cell.length_b   1.000
_cell.length_c   1.000
_cell.angle_alpha   90.00
_cell.angle_beta   90.00
_cell.angle_gamma   90.00
#
_symmetry.space_group_name_H-M   'P 1'
#
loop_
_entity.id
_entity.type
_entity.pdbx_description
1 polymer ?
#
loop_
_entity_poly.entity_id
_entity_poly.type
_entity_poly.pdbx_seq_one_letter_code
_entity_poly.pdbx_strand_id
1 'polypeptide(L)'
;SARARASQAELEVRDDGVGMSEEVAAHVFEPFYRATPVDESRRAEQVGEGVNRAEGVDRAEGVNSAGLGLAIVAGIVEAHGGSIDLETAPGQGARFRVQIPLAAGDAVAAGTLPAGSEQASQGEPSASDV
;
A
#
# COMPACT_ATOMS: atom_id res chain seq x y z
N SER A 1 -2.82 -10.70 4.40
CA SER A 1 -3.07 -12.16 4.32
C SER A 1 -3.64 -12.53 2.97
N ALA A 2 -3.40 -13.74 2.48
CA ALA A 2 -4.04 -14.25 1.27
C ALA A 2 -4.67 -15.62 1.54
N ARG A 3 -5.83 -15.91 0.95
CA ARG A 3 -6.53 -17.18 1.12
C ARG A 3 -7.25 -17.58 -0.18
N ALA A 4 -7.18 -18.86 -0.52
CA ALA A 4 -8.01 -19.44 -1.56
C ALA A 4 -9.34 -19.93 -0.96
N ARG A 5 -10.44 -19.71 -1.68
CA ARG A 5 -11.77 -20.29 -1.46
C ARG A 5 -12.12 -21.17 -2.66
N ALA A 6 -13.21 -21.93 -2.58
CA ALA A 6 -13.57 -22.91 -3.61
C ALA A 6 -13.63 -22.36 -5.05
N SER A 7 -13.98 -21.07 -5.22
CA SER A 7 -14.12 -20.43 -6.54
C SER A 7 -13.43 -19.06 -6.65
N GLN A 8 -12.71 -18.62 -5.62
CA GLN A 8 -12.14 -17.27 -5.57
C GLN A 8 -10.90 -17.20 -4.65
N ALA A 9 -9.92 -16.36 -5.01
CA ALA A 9 -8.82 -15.98 -4.15
C ALA A 9 -9.14 -14.63 -3.50
N GLU A 10 -8.85 -14.52 -2.21
CA GLU A 10 -8.99 -13.29 -1.45
C GLU A 10 -7.62 -12.85 -0.90
N LEU A 11 -7.23 -11.62 -1.22
CA LEU A 11 -6.06 -10.94 -0.67
C LEU A 11 -6.53 -9.79 0.21
N GLU A 12 -6.05 -9.75 1.44
CA GLU A 12 -6.32 -8.68 2.39
C GLU A 12 -5.01 -7.99 2.79
N VAL A 13 -4.95 -6.69 2.63
CA VAL A 13 -3.82 -5.85 3.08
C VAL A 13 -4.35 -4.96 4.19
N ARG A 14 -3.65 -4.95 5.32
CA ARG A 14 -3.95 -4.07 6.46
C ARG A 14 -2.74 -3.21 6.76
N ASP A 15 -2.98 -1.96 7.08
CA ASP A 15 -2.01 -1.06 7.70
C ASP A 15 -2.63 -0.41 8.93
N ASP A 16 -1.76 0.08 9.82
CA ASP A 16 -2.13 0.80 11.05
C ASP A 16 -1.83 2.31 10.89
N GLY A 17 -1.91 2.84 9.67
CA GLY A 17 -1.61 4.22 9.34
C GLY A 17 -2.68 5.23 9.78
N VAL A 18 -2.60 6.44 9.24
CA VAL A 18 -3.52 7.55 9.57
C VAL A 18 -4.96 7.30 9.13
N GLY A 19 -5.19 6.33 8.24
CA GLY A 19 -6.49 6.06 7.64
C GLY A 19 -6.99 7.20 6.75
N MET A 20 -8.23 7.08 6.27
CA MET A 20 -8.83 8.02 5.32
C MET A 20 -10.24 8.44 5.78
N SER A 21 -10.67 9.64 5.39
CA SER A 21 -12.08 10.06 5.50
C SER A 21 -12.94 9.33 4.47
N GLU A 22 -14.26 9.34 4.67
CA GLU A 22 -15.22 8.70 3.74
C GLU A 22 -15.14 9.32 2.33
N GLU A 23 -14.97 10.64 2.23
CA GLU A 23 -14.81 11.35 0.96
C GLU A 23 -13.56 10.87 0.21
N VAL A 24 -12.43 10.76 0.92
CA VAL A 24 -11.19 10.24 0.33
C VAL A 24 -11.35 8.78 -0.08
N ALA A 25 -11.95 7.95 0.79
CA ALA A 25 -12.15 6.53 0.52
C ALA A 25 -13.01 6.29 -0.73
N ALA A 26 -13.99 7.15 -1.00
CA ALA A 26 -14.84 7.05 -2.18
C ALA A 26 -14.10 7.30 -3.51
N HIS A 27 -13.06 8.14 -3.50
CA HIS A 27 -12.35 8.56 -4.71
C HIS A 27 -10.93 7.97 -4.83
N VAL A 28 -10.47 7.23 -3.82
CA VAL A 28 -9.07 6.74 -3.76
C VAL A 28 -8.69 5.80 -4.91
N PHE A 29 -9.67 5.17 -5.55
CA PHE A 29 -9.47 4.30 -6.71
C PHE A 29 -9.49 5.06 -8.04
N GLU A 30 -9.75 6.36 -8.04
CA GLU A 30 -9.76 7.17 -9.25
C GLU A 30 -8.33 7.48 -9.72
N PRO A 31 -8.06 7.38 -11.04
CA PRO A 31 -6.76 7.76 -11.58
C PRO A 31 -6.40 9.20 -11.22
N PHE A 32 -5.15 9.40 -10.78
CA PHE A 32 -4.59 10.70 -10.41
C PHE A 32 -5.21 11.34 -9.16
N TYR A 33 -6.12 10.66 -8.47
CA TYR A 33 -6.68 11.17 -7.22
C TYR A 33 -5.61 11.20 -6.13
N ARG A 34 -5.60 12.28 -5.35
CA ARG A 34 -4.72 12.48 -4.21
C ARG A 34 -5.52 13.07 -3.06
N ALA A 35 -5.45 12.42 -1.91
CA ALA A 35 -5.80 13.06 -0.66
C ALA A 35 -4.75 14.16 -0.41
N THR A 36 -5.04 15.39 -0.81
CA THR A 36 -4.29 16.53 -0.30
C THR A 36 -4.59 16.68 1.19
N PRO A 37 -3.65 17.18 2.00
CA PRO A 37 -3.93 17.57 3.38
C PRO A 37 -4.78 18.85 3.36
N VAL A 38 -6.03 18.75 2.91
CA VAL A 38 -7.06 19.80 2.99
C VAL A 38 -8.10 19.48 4.06
N ASP A 39 -8.04 18.30 4.67
CA ASP A 39 -8.86 17.91 5.84
C ASP A 39 -8.13 18.17 7.19
N GLU A 40 -7.03 18.92 7.18
CA GLU A 40 -6.33 19.35 8.41
C GLU A 40 -6.91 20.62 9.04
N SER A 41 -8.12 21.07 8.65
CA SER A 41 -8.75 22.31 9.17
C SER A 41 -8.93 22.34 10.70
N ARG A 42 -8.64 21.27 11.45
CA ARG A 42 -8.63 21.28 12.92
C ARG A 42 -7.26 21.24 13.58
N ARG A 43 -6.15 21.12 12.83
CA ARG A 43 -4.79 21.17 13.39
C ARG A 43 -4.22 22.59 13.39
N ALA A 44 -4.67 23.44 12.48
CA ALA A 44 -4.21 24.82 12.35
C ALA A 44 -4.82 25.78 13.39
N GLU A 45 -5.96 25.47 13.99
CA GLU A 45 -6.60 26.33 15.00
C GLU A 45 -6.00 26.19 16.40
N GLN A 46 -5.02 25.31 16.60
CA GLN A 46 -4.39 25.07 17.90
C GLN A 46 -2.87 24.92 17.83
N VAL A 47 -2.19 25.76 17.04
CA VAL A 47 -0.75 26.01 17.23
C VAL A 47 -0.50 27.50 17.08
N GLY A 48 -0.66 28.22 18.18
CA GLY A 48 -0.08 29.54 18.35
C GLY A 48 1.45 29.46 18.35
N GLU A 49 2.06 30.47 17.73
CA GLU A 49 3.41 30.98 17.90
C GLU A 49 4.49 30.04 18.45
N GLY A 50 5.49 29.72 17.62
CA GLY A 50 6.86 29.58 18.11
C GLY A 50 7.71 28.53 17.43
N VAL A 51 8.79 29.03 16.82
CA VAL A 51 10.10 28.40 16.59
C VAL A 51 10.19 27.14 15.69
N ASN A 52 10.59 27.42 14.45
CA ASN A 52 11.39 26.50 13.62
C ASN A 52 12.64 26.02 14.38
N ARG A 53 12.73 24.75 14.77
CA ARG A 53 14.01 24.00 14.75
C ARG A 53 13.79 22.49 14.87
N ALA A 54 13.89 21.83 13.72
CA ALA A 54 14.57 20.56 13.50
C ALA A 54 14.44 19.49 14.59
N GLU A 55 13.39 18.65 14.54
CA GLU A 55 13.44 17.30 15.13
C GLU A 55 12.54 16.34 14.33
N GLY A 56 13.14 15.26 13.82
CA GLY A 56 12.42 14.07 13.36
C GLY A 56 12.26 13.90 11.84
N VAL A 57 13.37 13.84 11.10
CA VAL A 57 13.38 13.27 9.73
C VAL A 57 13.30 11.74 9.86
N ASP A 58 12.15 11.22 10.31
CA ASP A 58 11.87 9.78 10.40
C ASP A 58 10.37 9.52 10.20
N ARG A 59 9.79 10.13 9.16
CA ARG A 59 8.53 9.63 8.59
C ARG A 59 8.79 9.47 7.10
N ALA A 60 8.84 8.20 6.70
CA ALA A 60 9.01 7.70 5.34
C ALA A 60 8.67 8.77 4.32
N GLU A 61 9.70 9.20 3.57
CA GLU A 61 9.54 9.99 2.36
C GLU A 61 8.37 9.41 1.58
N GLY A 62 7.25 10.11 1.56
CA GLY A 62 6.10 9.75 0.76
C GLY A 62 6.60 9.78 -0.68
N VAL A 63 6.88 8.60 -1.24
CA VAL A 63 7.20 8.43 -2.65
C VAL A 63 6.20 9.30 -3.40
N ASN A 64 6.70 10.25 -4.19
CA ASN A 64 5.94 11.17 -5.02
C ASN A 64 5.16 10.38 -6.08
N SER A 65 4.22 9.57 -5.65
CA SER A 65 3.46 8.67 -6.50
C SER A 65 2.38 9.49 -7.19
N ALA A 66 2.14 9.20 -8.47
CA ALA A 66 1.23 9.97 -9.31
C ALA A 66 -0.26 9.84 -8.91
N GLY A 67 -0.60 9.23 -7.77
CA GLY A 67 -1.97 8.86 -7.43
C GLY A 67 -2.52 7.77 -8.36
N LEU A 68 -1.64 6.95 -8.94
CA LEU A 68 -2.02 5.91 -9.92
C LEU A 68 -2.08 4.50 -9.33
N GLY A 69 -1.43 4.26 -8.18
CA GLY A 69 -1.26 2.90 -7.66
C GLY A 69 -2.58 2.16 -7.46
N LEU A 70 -3.51 2.78 -6.72
CA LEU A 70 -4.81 2.16 -6.42
C LEU A 70 -5.73 2.07 -7.64
N ALA A 71 -5.66 3.05 -8.55
CA ALA A 71 -6.39 3.00 -9.82
C ALA A 71 -5.91 1.85 -10.72
N ILE A 72 -4.59 1.60 -10.77
CA ILE A 72 -4.02 0.46 -11.49
C ILE A 72 -4.48 -0.85 -10.87
N VAL A 73 -4.47 -0.95 -9.54
CA VAL A 73 -4.96 -2.14 -8.83
C VAL A 73 -6.43 -2.39 -9.16
N ALA A 74 -7.29 -1.36 -9.08
CA ALA A 74 -8.70 -1.48 -9.43
C ALA A 74 -8.89 -2.00 -10.86
N GLY A 75 -8.19 -1.42 -11.84
CA GLY A 75 -8.26 -1.87 -13.24
C GLY A 75 -7.74 -3.30 -13.46
N ILE A 76 -6.67 -3.71 -12.76
CA ILE A 76 -6.18 -5.09 -12.81
C ILE A 76 -7.22 -6.05 -12.24
N VAL A 77 -7.78 -5.72 -11.08
CA VAL A 77 -8.77 -6.57 -10.41
C VAL A 77 -10.02 -6.73 -11.27
N GLU A 78 -10.54 -5.64 -11.84
CA GLU A 78 -11.68 -5.66 -12.75
C GLU A 78 -11.40 -6.47 -14.02
N ALA A 79 -10.21 -6.33 -14.62
CA ALA A 79 -9.81 -7.10 -15.81
C ALA A 79 -9.76 -8.63 -15.54
N HIS A 80 -9.58 -9.04 -14.29
CA HIS A 80 -9.62 -10.45 -13.87
C HIS A 80 -11.02 -10.88 -13.41
N GLY A 81 -12.06 -10.05 -13.56
CA GLY A 81 -13.42 -10.32 -13.11
C GLY A 81 -13.57 -10.31 -11.59
N GLY A 82 -12.65 -9.65 -10.89
CA GLY A 82 -12.63 -9.52 -9.44
C GLY A 82 -13.30 -8.25 -8.91
N SER A 83 -13.17 -8.05 -7.61
CA SER A 83 -13.62 -6.84 -6.89
C SER A 83 -12.59 -6.43 -5.84
N ILE A 84 -12.56 -5.14 -5.53
CA ILE A 84 -11.73 -4.56 -4.46
C ILE A 84 -12.61 -3.70 -3.55
N ASP A 85 -12.48 -3.92 -2.24
CA ASP A 85 -13.17 -3.17 -1.19
C ASP A 85 -12.15 -2.50 -0.26
N LEU A 86 -12.55 -1.39 0.36
CA LEU A 86 -11.77 -0.63 1.34
C LEU A 86 -12.58 -0.38 2.62
N GLU A 87 -12.06 -0.83 3.75
CA GLU A 87 -12.50 -0.44 5.10
C GLU A 87 -11.43 0.49 5.70
N THR A 88 -11.78 1.74 6.04
CA THR A 88 -10.84 2.69 6.64
C THR A 88 -11.59 3.76 7.44
N ALA A 89 -10.92 4.33 8.43
CA ALA A 89 -11.38 5.50 9.16
C ALA A 89 -10.17 6.30 9.69
N PRO A 90 -10.30 7.61 9.95
CA PRO A 90 -9.21 8.40 10.52
C PRO A 90 -8.68 7.81 11.83
N GLY A 91 -7.37 7.60 11.90
CA GLY A 91 -6.66 7.01 13.04
C GLY A 91 -6.81 5.49 13.21
N GLN A 92 -7.46 4.79 12.27
CA GLN A 92 -7.67 3.34 12.34
C GLN A 92 -6.94 2.55 11.24
N GLY A 93 -6.08 3.21 10.46
CA GLY A 93 -5.43 2.61 9.30
C GLY A 93 -6.41 2.30 8.16
N ALA A 94 -5.98 1.41 7.26
CA ALA A 94 -6.81 0.95 6.15
C ALA A 94 -6.73 -0.57 5.97
N ARG A 95 -7.82 -1.15 5.48
CA ARG A 95 -7.92 -2.54 5.07
C ARG A 95 -8.47 -2.60 3.66
N PHE A 96 -7.65 -3.10 2.75
CA PHE A 96 -8.04 -3.40 1.38
C PHE A 96 -8.32 -4.88 1.24
N ARG A 97 -9.44 -5.25 0.62
CA ARG A 97 -9.80 -6.63 0.31
C ARG A 97 -9.99 -6.80 -1.18
N VAL A 98 -9.17 -7.62 -1.80
CA VAL A 98 -9.24 -7.98 -3.22
C VAL A 98 -9.75 -9.40 -3.36
N GLN A 99 -10.75 -9.60 -4.22
CA GLN A 99 -11.35 -10.90 -4.52
C GLN A 99 -11.25 -11.15 -6.01
N ILE A 100 -10.64 -12.26 -6.43
CA ILE A 100 -10.49 -12.63 -7.85
C ILE A 100 -11.04 -14.05 -8.06
N PRO A 101 -11.89 -14.29 -9.07
CA PRO A 101 -12.33 -15.64 -9.42
C PRO A 101 -11.15 -16.58 -9.70
N LEU A 102 -11.18 -17.77 -9.13
CA LEU A 102 -10.23 -18.83 -9.49
C LEU A 102 -10.77 -19.55 -10.72
N ALA A 103 -9.93 -19.73 -11.74
CA ALA A 103 -10.26 -20.60 -12.85
C ALA A 103 -10.58 -22.00 -12.29
N ALA A 104 -11.68 -22.60 -12.75
CA ALA A 104 -12.03 -23.96 -12.39
C ALA A 104 -10.95 -24.91 -12.94
N GLY A 105 -10.01 -25.27 -12.07
CA GLY A 105 -8.90 -26.15 -12.41
C GLY A 105 -7.59 -25.42 -12.65
N ASP A 106 -7.01 -24.86 -11.60
CA ASP A 106 -5.66 -25.32 -11.20
C ASP A 106 -5.50 -25.02 -9.71
N ALA A 107 -5.61 -26.06 -8.88
CA ALA A 107 -5.23 -25.98 -7.48
C ALA A 107 -3.70 -25.91 -7.41
N VAL A 108 -3.12 -24.78 -7.80
CA VAL A 108 -1.71 -24.52 -7.56
C VAL A 108 -1.58 -24.39 -6.05
N ALA A 109 -0.93 -25.41 -5.47
CA ALA A 109 -0.69 -25.56 -4.05
C ALA A 109 -0.32 -24.23 -3.42
N ALA A 110 -1.07 -23.86 -2.38
CA ALA A 110 -0.82 -22.67 -1.59
C ALA A 110 0.66 -22.58 -1.17
N GLY A 111 1.34 -21.53 -1.64
CA GLY A 111 2.52 -20.96 -1.01
C GLY A 111 3.82 -21.77 -1.14
N THR A 112 4.57 -21.52 -2.20
CA THR A 112 6.02 -21.36 -2.07
C THR A 112 6.41 -20.09 -2.82
N LEU A 113 6.52 -18.99 -2.08
CA LEU A 113 7.26 -17.84 -2.57
C LEU A 113 8.73 -18.29 -2.67
N PRO A 114 9.41 -18.11 -3.83
CA PRO A 114 10.86 -18.24 -3.84
C PRO A 114 11.41 -17.20 -2.87
N ALA A 115 12.07 -17.65 -1.81
CA ALA A 115 12.88 -16.78 -0.98
C ALA A 115 13.85 -16.06 -1.93
N GLY A 116 13.78 -14.72 -1.94
CA GLY A 116 14.63 -13.90 -2.78
C GLY A 116 16.09 -14.34 -2.57
N SER A 117 16.75 -14.73 -3.64
CA SER A 117 18.20 -14.83 -3.64
C SER A 117 18.73 -13.40 -3.48
N GLU A 118 19.02 -13.02 -2.24
CA GLU A 118 19.85 -11.86 -1.93
C GLU A 118 21.17 -12.07 -2.66
N GLN A 119 21.34 -11.36 -3.77
CA GLN A 119 22.65 -11.15 -4.36
C GLN A 119 23.44 -10.27 -3.39
N ALA A 120 24.08 -10.91 -2.42
CA ALA A 120 25.21 -10.34 -1.73
C ALA A 120 26.37 -10.27 -2.71
N SER A 121 26.50 -9.13 -3.41
CA SER A 121 27.75 -8.71 -4.00
C SER A 121 28.76 -8.49 -2.87
N GLN A 122 29.44 -9.54 -2.44
CA GLN A 122 30.63 -9.40 -1.61
C GLN A 122 31.76 -8.91 -2.50
N GLY A 123 32.27 -7.73 -2.14
CA GLY A 123 33.37 -7.04 -2.79
C GLY A 123 34.66 -7.86 -2.84
N GLU A 124 35.46 -7.47 -3.82
CA GLU A 124 36.83 -7.92 -4.09
C GLU A 124 37.73 -7.89 -2.85
N PRO A 125 38.52 -8.95 -2.57
CA PRO A 125 39.77 -8.80 -1.87
C PRO A 125 40.88 -8.48 -2.89
N SER A 126 41.24 -7.20 -2.97
CA SER A 126 42.52 -6.76 -3.52
C SER A 126 43.62 -7.10 -2.53
N ALA A 127 44.47 -8.07 -2.87
CA ALA A 127 45.82 -8.20 -2.35
C ALA A 127 46.60 -9.13 -3.30
N SER A 128 47.17 -8.54 -4.36
CA SER A 128 48.26 -9.15 -5.11
C SER A 128 49.59 -8.74 -4.47
N ASP A 129 50.32 -9.74 -3.98
CA ASP A 129 51.78 -9.74 -3.82
C ASP A 129 52.49 -9.01 -4.97
N VAL A 130 53.34 -8.02 -4.65
CA VAL A 130 54.70 -7.86 -5.21
C VAL A 130 55.58 -7.09 -4.20
#